data_AF-A0A645EX78-F1
#
_entry.id   AF-A0A645EX78-F1
#
_cell.length_a   1.000
_cell.length_b   1.000
_cell.length_c   1.000
_cell.angle_alpha   90.00
_cell.angle_beta   90.00
_cell.angle_gamma   90.00
#
_symmetry.space_group_name_H-M   'P 1'
#
loop_
_entity.id
_entity.type
_entity.pdbx_description
1 polymer ?
#
loop_
_entity_poly.entity_id
_entity_poly.type
_entity_poly.pdbx_seq_one_letter_code
_entity_poly.pdbx_strand_id
1 'polypeptide(L)'
;MNMSAKKDGGAERIKLRRAVVVEGKYDKIKLESLADAVIITTEGFGVFKNAEKLELIRSYARRTGIIILTDSDDAGRLIRGYIKGAVPESEYDIVNIYVPTVSGKEKRKRTPGKAGLVGVEGIDSDLLRRLLIAADRVKTCTVTEGNANRQWLTRSRLYEDGFFGGKDSARKRKKLLEEFSLPENLGVSALIDALNILAGEAEYNSFLSNNIE
;
A
#
# COMPACT_ATOMS: atom_id res chain seq x y z
N MET A 1 37.21 -4.38 35.94
CA MET A 1 36.77 -3.48 34.86
C MET A 1 35.77 -4.25 34.00
N ASN A 2 34.48 -3.93 34.13
CA ASN A 2 33.42 -4.56 33.35
C ASN A 2 33.36 -3.94 31.96
N MET A 3 33.64 -4.73 30.92
CA MET A 3 33.18 -4.44 29.57
C MET A 3 32.11 -5.47 29.21
N SER A 4 30.86 -5.11 29.50
CA SER A 4 29.70 -5.78 28.94
C SER A 4 29.48 -5.17 27.55
N ALA A 5 29.99 -5.83 26.51
CA ALA A 5 29.73 -5.45 25.14
C ALA A 5 28.28 -5.82 24.80
N LYS A 6 27.47 -4.79 24.51
CA LYS A 6 26.11 -4.87 23.97
C LYS A 6 26.02 -5.94 22.88
N LYS A 7 25.27 -7.01 23.17
CA LYS A 7 24.52 -7.74 22.15
C LYS A 7 23.24 -6.93 21.90
N ASP A 8 23.00 -6.55 20.65
CA ASP A 8 21.68 -6.54 20.01
C ASP A 8 21.81 -6.06 18.56
N GLY A 9 22.02 -7.02 17.66
CA GLY A 9 21.95 -6.81 16.20
C GLY A 9 20.50 -6.89 15.71
N GLY A 10 19.62 -6.06 16.25
CA GLY A 10 18.25 -5.89 15.73
C GLY A 10 18.26 -4.88 14.58
N ALA A 11 17.77 -5.26 13.40
CA ALA A 11 17.59 -4.33 12.30
C ALA A 11 16.76 -3.11 12.76
N GLU A 12 17.25 -1.90 12.48
CA GLU A 12 16.62 -0.66 12.94
C GLU A 12 15.16 -0.59 12.48
N ARG A 13 14.25 -0.32 13.43
CA ARG A 13 12.82 -0.17 13.16
C ARG A 13 12.56 1.22 12.61
N ILE A 14 11.83 1.31 11.51
CA ILE A 14 11.42 2.60 10.92
C ILE A 14 10.32 3.22 11.79
N LYS A 15 10.34 4.54 12.03
CA LYS A 15 9.25 5.23 12.71
C LYS A 15 8.24 5.73 11.69
N LEU A 16 6.96 5.41 11.88
CA LEU A 16 5.88 5.91 11.02
C LEU A 16 4.99 6.85 11.82
N ARG A 17 4.60 7.97 11.20
CA ARG A 17 3.62 8.90 11.78
C ARG A 17 2.22 8.29 11.72
N ARG A 18 1.87 7.66 10.59
CA ARG A 18 0.56 7.04 10.36
C ARG A 18 0.42 5.71 11.07
N ALA A 19 -0.80 5.41 11.50
CA ALA A 19 -1.15 4.05 11.89
C ALA A 19 -1.26 3.15 10.65
N VAL A 20 -0.87 1.88 10.77
CA VAL A 20 -0.94 0.90 9.67
C VAL A 20 -2.10 -0.06 9.92
N VAL A 21 -3.04 -0.13 8.98
CA VAL A 21 -4.16 -1.06 9.01
C VAL A 21 -3.84 -2.27 8.13
N VAL A 22 -3.89 -3.46 8.73
CA VAL A 22 -3.60 -4.74 8.06
C VAL A 22 -4.72 -5.74 8.24
N GLU A 23 -4.77 -6.77 7.40
CA GLU A 23 -5.83 -7.78 7.44
C GLU A 23 -5.67 -8.75 8.62
N GLY A 24 -4.47 -9.33 8.76
CA GLY A 24 -4.23 -10.47 9.62
C GLY A 24 -3.22 -10.23 10.73
N LYS A 25 -3.22 -11.16 11.69
CA LYS A 25 -2.26 -11.17 12.81
C LYS A 25 -0.80 -11.38 12.36
N TYR A 26 -0.57 -12.09 11.27
CA TYR A 26 0.78 -12.37 10.78
C TYR A 26 1.41 -11.13 10.13
N ASP A 27 0.61 -10.34 9.42
CA ASP A 27 1.02 -9.04 8.89
C ASP A 27 1.43 -8.11 10.03
N LYS A 28 0.63 -8.08 11.10
CA LYS A 28 0.96 -7.33 12.32
C LYS A 28 2.29 -7.76 12.92
N ILE A 29 2.50 -9.06 13.14
CA ILE A 29 3.76 -9.58 13.72
C ILE A 29 4.96 -9.16 12.86
N LYS A 30 4.84 -9.27 11.53
CA LYS A 30 5.89 -8.85 10.63
C LYS A 30 6.16 -7.37 10.73
N LEU A 31 5.13 -6.53 10.68
CA LEU A 31 5.27 -5.09 10.78
C LEU A 31 5.84 -4.63 12.13
N GLU A 32 5.48 -5.28 13.23
CA GLU A 32 6.03 -4.99 14.56
C GLU A 32 7.56 -5.18 14.60
N SER A 33 8.09 -6.12 13.82
CA SER A 33 9.55 -6.30 13.68
C SER A 33 10.24 -5.26 12.80
N LEU A 34 9.48 -4.53 11.97
CA LEU A 34 10.02 -3.61 10.95
C LEU A 34 9.80 -2.14 11.29
N ALA A 35 8.69 -1.80 11.94
CA ALA A 35 8.24 -0.43 12.13
C ALA A 35 7.78 -0.19 13.57
N ASP A 36 8.18 0.94 14.13
CA ASP A 36 7.62 1.55 15.33
C ASP A 36 6.42 2.42 14.91
N ALA A 37 5.23 1.82 14.99
CA ALA A 37 3.97 2.40 14.54
C ALA A 37 2.79 1.73 15.25
N VAL A 38 1.64 2.41 15.31
CA VAL A 38 0.38 1.77 15.70
C VAL A 38 -0.08 0.86 14.57
N ILE A 39 -0.28 -0.42 14.86
CA ILE A 39 -0.74 -1.41 13.89
C ILE A 39 -2.10 -1.96 14.30
N ILE A 40 -3.10 -1.79 13.42
CA ILE A 40 -4.50 -2.17 13.64
C ILE A 40 -4.85 -3.32 12.70
N THR A 41 -5.38 -4.42 13.24
CA THR A 41 -5.80 -5.59 12.43
C THR A 41 -7.31 -5.58 12.19
N THR A 42 -7.74 -5.75 10.94
CA THR A 42 -9.17 -5.86 10.58
C THR A 42 -9.78 -7.22 10.93
N GLU A 43 -8.93 -8.23 11.20
CA GLU A 43 -9.33 -9.62 11.44
C GLU A 43 -10.13 -10.19 10.26
N GLY A 44 -9.60 -9.99 9.05
CA GLY A 44 -10.34 -10.26 7.82
C GLY A 44 -11.57 -9.37 7.74
N PHE A 45 -12.75 -9.99 7.62
CA PHE A 45 -14.05 -9.30 7.56
C PHE A 45 -14.61 -8.91 8.93
N GLY A 46 -13.88 -9.15 10.04
CA GLY A 46 -14.32 -8.77 11.39
C GLY A 46 -14.61 -7.28 11.53
N VAL A 47 -13.88 -6.43 10.80
CA VAL A 47 -14.08 -4.97 10.78
C VAL A 47 -15.48 -4.56 10.32
N PHE A 48 -16.17 -5.36 9.50
CA PHE A 48 -17.51 -5.03 9.00
C PHE A 48 -18.59 -5.04 10.07
N LYS A 49 -18.33 -5.71 11.20
CA LYS A 49 -19.28 -5.87 12.30
C LYS A 49 -18.76 -5.25 13.60
N ASN A 50 -17.63 -4.55 13.57
CA ASN A 50 -16.98 -4.00 14.75
C ASN A 50 -16.92 -2.46 14.66
N ALA A 51 -17.95 -1.82 15.21
CA ALA A 51 -18.09 -0.37 15.19
C ALA A 51 -16.97 0.34 15.98
N GLU A 52 -16.54 -0.21 17.11
CA GLU A 52 -15.47 0.36 17.93
C GLU A 52 -14.13 0.37 17.17
N LYS A 53 -13.82 -0.73 16.49
CA LYS A 53 -12.61 -0.84 15.66
C LYS A 53 -12.65 0.14 14.48
N LEU A 54 -13.82 0.29 13.85
CA LEU A 54 -13.98 1.27 12.78
C LEU A 54 -13.80 2.70 13.28
N GLU A 55 -14.31 3.02 14.48
CA GLU A 55 -14.13 4.35 15.08
C GLU A 55 -12.67 4.61 15.50
N LEU A 56 -11.96 3.57 15.94
CA LEU A 56 -10.52 3.65 16.18
C LEU A 56 -9.77 3.99 14.89
N ILE A 57 -10.08 3.31 13.78
CA ILE A 57 -9.48 3.58 12.46
C ILE A 57 -9.77 5.02 12.03
N ARG A 58 -11.01 5.49 12.17
CA ARG A 58 -11.39 6.89 11.89
C ARG A 58 -10.59 7.88 12.72
N SER A 59 -10.42 7.61 14.00
CA SER A 59 -9.70 8.49 14.93
C SER A 59 -8.24 8.68 14.50
N TYR A 60 -7.55 7.61 14.11
CA TYR A 60 -6.20 7.72 13.54
C TYR A 60 -6.20 8.42 12.18
N ALA A 61 -7.15 8.08 11.30
CA ALA A 61 -7.24 8.66 9.97
C ALA A 61 -7.44 10.19 10.00
N ARG A 62 -8.13 10.73 11.02
CA ARG A 62 -8.25 12.20 11.24
C ARG A 62 -6.99 12.83 11.83
N ARG A 63 -6.33 12.15 12.78
CA ARG A 63 -5.27 12.76 13.61
C ARG A 63 -3.88 12.65 12.99
N THR A 64 -3.53 11.45 12.56
CA THR A 64 -2.18 11.12 12.08
C THR A 64 -2.16 10.68 10.62
N GLY A 65 -3.34 10.29 10.10
CA GLY A 65 -3.51 9.51 8.90
C GLY A 65 -3.35 8.02 9.14
N ILE A 66 -3.77 7.23 8.15
CA ILE A 66 -3.63 5.77 8.12
C ILE A 66 -2.99 5.31 6.81
N ILE A 67 -2.21 4.24 6.91
CA ILE A 67 -1.74 3.45 5.77
C ILE A 67 -2.54 2.17 5.76
N ILE A 68 -3.27 1.89 4.68
CA ILE A 68 -3.95 0.61 4.50
C ILE A 68 -3.01 -0.30 3.70
N LEU A 69 -2.52 -1.35 4.34
CA LEU A 69 -1.68 -2.38 3.75
C LEU A 69 -2.47 -3.69 3.75
N THR A 70 -2.95 -4.08 2.58
CA THR A 70 -3.83 -5.24 2.40
C THR A 70 -3.37 -6.04 1.20
N ASP A 71 -3.71 -7.31 1.18
CA ASP A 71 -3.36 -8.18 0.07
C ASP A 71 -4.04 -7.73 -1.24
N SER A 72 -3.43 -8.14 -2.35
CA SER A 72 -3.86 -7.84 -3.71
C SER A 72 -4.98 -8.77 -4.19
N ASP A 73 -5.87 -9.19 -3.28
CA ASP A 73 -6.98 -10.11 -3.52
C ASP A 73 -8.37 -9.46 -3.34
N ASP A 74 -9.42 -10.28 -3.52
CA ASP A 74 -10.80 -9.84 -3.36
C ASP A 74 -11.12 -9.38 -1.93
N ALA A 75 -10.56 -10.05 -0.92
CA ALA A 75 -10.81 -9.73 0.49
C ALA A 75 -10.21 -8.37 0.85
N GLY A 76 -8.94 -8.14 0.48
CA GLY A 76 -8.25 -6.87 0.63
C GLY A 76 -8.99 -5.72 -0.08
N ARG A 77 -9.52 -5.96 -1.29
CA ARG A 77 -10.36 -4.96 -1.99
C ARG A 77 -11.61 -4.60 -1.19
N LEU A 78 -12.35 -5.59 -0.69
CA LEU A 78 -13.59 -5.34 0.07
C LEU A 78 -13.30 -4.58 1.36
N ILE A 79 -12.23 -4.95 2.07
CA ILE A 79 -11.79 -4.28 3.30
C ILE A 79 -11.40 -2.82 3.00
N ARG A 80 -10.57 -2.58 1.98
CA ARG A 80 -10.20 -1.22 1.53
C ARG A 80 -11.44 -0.39 1.18
N GLY A 81 -12.35 -0.96 0.39
CA GLY A 81 -13.58 -0.28 -0.03
C GLY A 81 -14.47 0.08 1.15
N TYR A 82 -14.62 -0.82 2.12
CA TYR A 82 -15.39 -0.57 3.33
C TYR A 82 -14.78 0.55 4.19
N ILE A 83 -13.46 0.52 4.41
CA ILE A 83 -12.77 1.55 5.18
C ILE A 83 -12.87 2.90 4.46
N LYS A 84 -12.60 2.97 3.14
CA LYS A 84 -12.76 4.20 2.36
C LYS A 84 -14.20 4.74 2.40
N GLY A 85 -15.20 3.87 2.27
CA GLY A 85 -16.61 4.27 2.32
C GLY A 85 -17.04 4.81 3.70
N ALA A 86 -16.42 4.33 4.77
CA ALA A 86 -16.67 4.78 6.14
C ALA A 86 -15.88 6.03 6.54
N VAL A 87 -14.96 6.50 5.67
CA VAL A 87 -13.91 7.47 5.97
C VAL A 87 -13.65 8.34 4.72
N PRO A 88 -14.51 9.33 4.41
CA PRO A 88 -14.45 10.10 3.15
C PRO A 88 -13.17 10.92 2.99
N GLU A 89 -12.43 10.74 1.89
CA GLU A 89 -11.09 11.31 1.63
C GLU A 89 -10.95 12.83 1.82
N SER A 90 -12.05 13.61 1.83
CA SER A 90 -12.05 15.04 2.14
C SER A 90 -11.74 15.37 3.61
N GLU A 91 -11.89 14.39 4.51
CA GLU A 91 -11.79 14.58 5.96
C GLU A 91 -10.66 13.74 6.60
N TYR A 92 -10.06 12.81 5.84
CA TYR A 92 -9.12 11.84 6.40
C TYR A 92 -7.93 11.58 5.48
N ASP A 93 -6.77 11.44 6.10
CA ASP A 93 -5.50 11.13 5.45
C ASP A 93 -5.36 9.60 5.32
N ILE A 94 -5.68 9.08 4.12
CA ILE A 94 -5.59 7.65 3.82
C ILE A 94 -4.61 7.42 2.67
N VAL A 95 -3.61 6.58 2.92
CA VAL A 95 -2.68 6.11 1.89
C VAL A 95 -2.83 4.60 1.72
N ASN A 96 -2.94 4.13 0.49
CA ASN A 96 -3.08 2.70 0.20
C ASN A 96 -1.76 2.15 -0.34
N ILE A 97 -1.26 1.07 0.27
CA ILE A 97 -0.16 0.31 -0.30
C ILE A 97 -0.74 -0.92 -0.99
N TYR A 98 -0.47 -1.02 -2.29
CA TYR A 98 -0.76 -2.20 -3.08
C TYR A 98 0.50 -3.03 -3.18
N VAL A 99 0.47 -4.21 -2.57
CA VAL A 99 1.61 -5.12 -2.56
C VAL A 99 1.77 -5.74 -3.94
N PRO A 100 3.00 -5.77 -4.49
CA PRO A 100 3.26 -6.46 -5.74
C PRO A 100 2.80 -7.93 -5.70
N THR A 101 2.07 -8.40 -6.71
CA THR A 101 1.61 -9.78 -6.86
C THR A 101 2.79 -10.67 -7.19
N VAL A 102 3.47 -11.16 -6.16
CA VAL A 102 4.53 -12.16 -6.32
C VAL A 102 3.87 -13.54 -6.31
N SER A 103 4.00 -14.29 -7.40
CA SER A 103 3.59 -15.68 -7.46
C SER A 103 4.38 -16.50 -6.44
N GLY A 104 3.68 -17.24 -5.59
CA GLY A 104 4.35 -18.04 -4.57
C GLY A 104 3.42 -18.44 -3.45
N LYS A 105 4.05 -18.88 -2.37
CA LYS A 105 3.38 -19.54 -1.26
C LYS A 105 3.94 -19.02 0.04
N GLU A 106 3.05 -18.48 0.85
CA GLU A 106 3.30 -18.19 2.25
C GLU A 106 3.97 -19.37 2.95
N LYS A 107 5.07 -19.11 3.70
CA LYS A 107 5.86 -20.16 4.38
C LYS A 107 5.00 -21.04 5.30
N ARG A 108 3.92 -20.49 5.88
CA ARG A 108 3.00 -21.22 6.77
C ARG A 108 2.02 -22.15 6.07
N LYS A 109 1.70 -21.93 4.79
CA LYS A 109 0.67 -22.72 4.08
C LYS A 109 1.32 -23.93 3.39
N ARG A 110 0.67 -25.11 3.42
CA ARG A 110 1.11 -26.33 2.68
C ARG A 110 0.76 -26.30 1.19
N THR A 111 -0.16 -25.42 0.79
CA THR A 111 -0.56 -25.13 -0.60
C THR A 111 -0.58 -23.61 -0.79
N PRO A 112 -0.32 -23.04 -1.99
CA PRO A 112 -0.54 -21.61 -2.24
C PRO A 112 -1.97 -21.19 -1.83
N GLY A 113 -2.17 -19.91 -1.49
CA GLY A 113 -3.53 -19.38 -1.28
C GLY A 113 -4.39 -19.53 -2.54
N LYS A 114 -5.71 -19.32 -2.44
CA LYS A 114 -6.63 -19.47 -3.60
C LYS A 114 -6.21 -18.67 -4.85
N ALA A 115 -5.46 -17.58 -4.68
CA ALA A 115 -4.92 -16.77 -5.76
C ALA A 115 -3.50 -17.17 -6.23
N GLY A 116 -2.81 -18.10 -5.54
CA GLY A 116 -1.43 -18.47 -5.88
C GLY A 116 -0.36 -17.41 -5.57
N LEU A 117 -0.72 -16.39 -4.78
CA LEU A 117 0.11 -15.24 -4.47
C LEU A 117 0.61 -15.26 -3.02
N VAL A 118 1.73 -14.57 -2.79
CA VAL A 118 2.31 -14.34 -1.47
C VAL A 118 1.65 -13.12 -0.83
N GLY A 119 1.03 -13.29 0.34
CA GLY A 119 0.48 -12.18 1.13
C GLY A 119 1.57 -11.30 1.76
N VAL A 120 1.17 -10.23 2.47
CA VAL A 120 2.08 -9.27 3.12
C VAL A 120 3.21 -9.94 3.91
N GLU A 121 2.92 -11.05 4.61
CA GLU A 121 3.91 -11.80 5.39
C GLU A 121 5.12 -12.30 4.57
N GLY A 122 4.96 -12.57 3.28
CA GLY A 122 6.04 -13.12 2.45
C GLY A 122 6.75 -12.13 1.53
N ILE A 123 6.37 -10.84 1.56
CA ILE A 123 7.11 -9.76 0.88
C ILE A 123 8.54 -9.67 1.45
N ASP A 124 9.51 -9.24 0.66
CA ASP A 124 10.80 -8.82 1.21
C ASP A 124 10.66 -7.67 2.24
N SER A 125 11.42 -7.75 3.34
CA SER A 125 11.34 -6.78 4.42
C SER A 125 11.83 -5.39 4.01
N ASP A 126 12.82 -5.30 3.12
CA ASP A 126 13.37 -4.02 2.68
C ASP A 126 12.46 -3.35 1.64
N LEU A 127 11.84 -4.12 0.75
CA LEU A 127 10.73 -3.63 -0.06
C LEU A 127 9.60 -3.08 0.81
N LEU A 128 9.17 -3.83 1.84
CA LEU A 128 8.08 -3.39 2.72
C LEU A 128 8.45 -2.11 3.49
N ARG A 129 9.70 -1.98 3.97
CA ARG A 129 10.21 -0.74 4.58
C ARG A 129 10.13 0.43 3.60
N ARG A 130 10.60 0.27 2.36
CA ARG A 130 10.55 1.32 1.33
C ARG A 130 9.12 1.77 1.06
N LEU A 131 8.20 0.83 0.90
CA LEU A 131 6.78 1.14 0.66
C LEU A 131 6.14 1.90 1.83
N LEU A 132 6.41 1.49 3.06
CA LEU A 132 5.90 2.17 4.25
C LEU A 132 6.46 3.59 4.40
N ILE A 133 7.75 3.79 4.16
CA ILE A 133 8.37 5.12 4.18
C ILE A 133 7.79 6.02 3.08
N ALA A 134 7.65 5.49 1.86
CA ALA A 134 7.07 6.23 0.74
C ALA A 134 5.62 6.64 1.05
N ALA A 135 4.81 5.69 1.53
CA ALA A 135 3.44 5.94 1.93
C ALA A 135 3.33 6.97 3.07
N ASP A 136 4.20 6.92 4.08
CA ASP A 136 4.18 7.90 5.18
C ASP A 136 4.63 9.31 4.75
N ARG A 137 5.30 9.44 3.60
CA ARG A 137 5.68 10.74 3.02
C ARG A 137 4.63 11.32 2.09
N VAL A 138 3.64 10.53 1.66
CA VAL A 138 2.54 11.04 0.84
C VAL A 138 1.83 12.14 1.62
N LYS A 139 1.73 13.34 1.05
CA LYS A 139 0.90 14.40 1.60
C LYS A 139 -0.49 14.27 0.98
N THR A 140 -1.42 13.65 1.69
CA THR A 140 -2.83 13.73 1.32
C THR A 140 -3.31 15.13 1.71
N CYS A 141 -3.98 15.84 0.83
CA CYS A 141 -4.41 17.21 1.07
C CYS A 141 -5.37 17.29 2.28
N THR A 142 -4.85 17.57 3.46
CA THR A 142 -5.59 18.29 4.50
C THR A 142 -5.22 19.76 4.37
N VAL A 143 -6.26 20.60 4.38
CA VAL A 143 -6.18 22.06 4.18
C VAL A 143 -5.08 22.64 5.07
N THR A 144 -4.29 23.57 4.52
CA THR A 144 -3.11 24.22 5.11
C THR A 144 -1.79 23.42 4.99
N GLU A 145 -1.15 23.54 3.82
CA GLU A 145 0.14 24.25 3.70
C GLU A 145 0.64 24.10 2.25
N GLY A 146 0.85 25.24 1.60
CA GLY A 146 1.42 25.31 0.27
C GLY A 146 2.87 24.83 0.29
N ASN A 147 3.09 23.54 0.05
CA ASN A 147 4.38 23.06 -0.40
C ASN A 147 4.19 21.85 -1.33
N ALA A 148 4.28 22.15 -2.62
CA ALA A 148 3.96 21.28 -3.74
C ALA A 148 5.00 20.16 -3.88
N ASN A 149 4.78 19.04 -3.19
CA ASN A 149 5.28 17.77 -3.73
C ASN A 149 4.25 17.30 -4.76
N ARG A 150 4.33 17.85 -5.97
CA ARG A 150 3.46 17.44 -7.08
C ARG A 150 3.76 15.96 -7.33
N GLN A 151 2.77 15.11 -7.14
CA GLN A 151 2.84 13.72 -7.58
C GLN A 151 3.32 13.69 -9.03
N TRP A 152 4.34 12.89 -9.32
CA TRP A 152 4.94 12.84 -10.65
C TRP A 152 3.97 12.23 -11.67
N LEU A 153 3.12 11.31 -11.20
CA LEU A 153 2.02 10.75 -11.98
C LEU A 153 0.71 11.41 -11.58
N THR A 154 0.06 12.07 -12.54
CA THR A 154 -1.26 12.67 -12.38
C THR A 154 -2.27 11.97 -13.26
N ARG A 155 -3.56 12.22 -13.00
CA ARG A 155 -4.64 11.72 -13.86
C ARG A 155 -4.55 12.24 -15.28
N SER A 156 -4.12 13.49 -15.48
CA SER A 156 -3.94 14.08 -16.81
C SER A 156 -2.81 13.39 -17.57
N ARG A 157 -1.64 13.20 -16.93
CA ARG A 157 -0.52 12.47 -17.55
C ARG A 157 -0.92 11.04 -17.94
N LEU A 158 -1.58 10.31 -17.03
CA LEU A 158 -2.02 8.94 -17.30
C LEU A 158 -3.05 8.86 -18.46
N TYR A 159 -3.82 9.93 -18.68
CA TYR A 159 -4.72 10.05 -19.83
C TYR A 159 -3.93 10.29 -21.12
N GLU A 160 -3.00 11.25 -21.10
CA GLU A 160 -2.13 11.61 -22.22
C GLU A 160 -1.29 10.41 -22.70
N ASP A 161 -0.78 9.61 -21.76
CA ASP A 161 -0.04 8.37 -22.05
C ASP A 161 -0.96 7.22 -22.56
N GLY A 162 -2.27 7.41 -22.51
CA GLY A 162 -3.28 6.53 -23.12
C GLY A 162 -3.72 5.35 -22.26
N PHE A 163 -3.53 5.38 -20.94
CA PHE A 163 -3.90 4.27 -20.04
C PHE A 163 -5.37 4.28 -19.57
N PHE A 164 -6.14 5.32 -19.90
CA PHE A 164 -7.61 5.32 -19.77
C PHE A 164 -8.27 6.28 -20.78
N GLY A 165 -9.57 6.12 -21.03
CA GLY A 165 -10.35 7.01 -21.90
C GLY A 165 -10.21 6.76 -23.41
N GLY A 166 -9.20 5.99 -23.86
CA GLY A 166 -9.00 5.61 -25.26
C GLY A 166 -9.36 4.15 -25.57
N LYS A 167 -9.43 3.81 -26.87
CA LYS A 167 -9.83 2.47 -27.40
C LYS A 167 -8.90 1.33 -26.93
N ASP A 168 -7.60 1.58 -26.83
CA ASP A 168 -6.58 0.60 -26.40
C ASP A 168 -6.22 0.67 -24.92
N SER A 169 -6.88 1.55 -24.17
CA SER A 169 -6.43 1.92 -22.82
C SER A 169 -6.47 0.77 -21.82
N ALA A 170 -7.46 -0.13 -21.93
CA ALA A 170 -7.56 -1.31 -21.08
C ALA A 170 -6.38 -2.27 -21.28
N ARG A 171 -5.97 -2.48 -22.55
CA ARG A 171 -4.83 -3.34 -22.90
C ARG A 171 -3.50 -2.73 -22.42
N LYS A 172 -3.29 -1.43 -22.67
CA LYS A 172 -2.09 -0.71 -22.18
C LYS A 172 -2.00 -0.74 -20.66
N ARG A 173 -3.14 -0.50 -19.97
CA ARG A 173 -3.21 -0.54 -18.51
C ARG A 173 -2.91 -1.94 -17.96
N LYS A 174 -3.39 -3.00 -18.62
CA LYS A 174 -3.08 -4.37 -18.22
C LYS A 174 -1.56 -4.64 -18.26
N LYS A 175 -0.89 -4.29 -19.36
CA LYS A 175 0.58 -4.41 -19.48
C LYS A 175 1.33 -3.64 -18.40
N LEU A 176 0.89 -2.41 -18.12
CA LEU A 176 1.49 -1.57 -17.08
C LEU A 176 1.33 -2.22 -15.69
N LEU A 177 0.16 -2.79 -15.39
CA LEU A 177 -0.05 -3.51 -14.13
C LEU A 177 0.86 -4.74 -14.03
N GLU A 178 1.02 -5.50 -15.12
CA GLU A 178 1.92 -6.66 -15.16
C GLU A 178 3.39 -6.27 -14.92
N GLU A 179 3.88 -5.21 -15.59
CA GLU A 179 5.26 -4.72 -15.44
C GLU A 179 5.60 -4.37 -13.98
N PHE A 180 4.72 -3.60 -13.34
CA PHE A 180 4.91 -3.19 -11.94
C PHE A 180 4.42 -4.24 -10.94
N SER A 181 4.06 -5.44 -11.41
CA SER A 181 3.50 -6.53 -10.61
C SER A 181 2.32 -6.07 -9.74
N LEU A 182 1.45 -5.19 -10.24
CA LEU A 182 0.29 -4.66 -9.53
C LEU A 182 -0.97 -5.51 -9.77
N PRO A 183 -1.97 -5.47 -8.87
CA PRO A 183 -3.22 -6.19 -9.08
C PRO A 183 -3.93 -5.83 -10.40
N GLU A 184 -4.32 -6.84 -11.19
CA GLU A 184 -4.91 -6.66 -12.54
C GLU A 184 -6.20 -5.81 -12.58
N ASN A 185 -6.89 -5.69 -11.45
CA ASN A 185 -8.21 -5.06 -11.32
C ASN A 185 -8.15 -3.70 -10.60
N LEU A 186 -6.99 -3.03 -10.61
CA LEU A 186 -6.89 -1.66 -10.12
C LEU A 186 -7.65 -0.68 -11.04
N GLY A 187 -8.48 0.15 -10.40
CA GLY A 187 -9.07 1.33 -11.06
C GLY A 187 -8.03 2.42 -11.27
N VAL A 188 -8.35 3.40 -12.12
CA VAL A 188 -7.42 4.47 -12.54
C VAL A 188 -6.83 5.23 -11.35
N SER A 189 -7.64 5.59 -10.35
CA SER A 189 -7.13 6.32 -9.17
C SER A 189 -6.15 5.48 -8.35
N ALA A 190 -6.50 4.21 -8.12
CA ALA A 190 -5.67 3.30 -7.35
C ALA A 190 -4.34 2.98 -8.06
N LEU A 191 -4.35 2.92 -9.39
CA LEU A 191 -3.13 2.79 -10.19
C LEU A 191 -2.20 4.00 -10.03
N ILE A 192 -2.75 5.22 -10.05
CA ILE A 192 -1.99 6.45 -9.82
C ILE A 192 -1.36 6.44 -8.43
N ASP A 193 -2.16 6.12 -7.40
CA ASP A 193 -1.68 6.03 -6.02
C ASP A 193 -0.57 4.98 -5.88
N ALA A 194 -0.78 3.79 -6.47
CA ALA A 194 0.18 2.70 -6.42
C ALA A 194 1.52 3.09 -7.06
N LEU A 195 1.49 3.65 -8.27
CA LEU A 195 2.71 4.02 -9.00
C LEU A 195 3.46 5.16 -8.32
N ASN A 196 2.76 6.16 -7.76
CA ASN A 196 3.42 7.22 -7.01
C ASN A 196 4.14 6.73 -5.74
N ILE A 197 3.78 5.54 -5.22
CA ILE A 197 4.39 4.94 -4.02
C ILE A 197 5.45 3.89 -4.40
N LEU A 198 5.14 3.03 -5.36
CA LEU A 198 5.94 1.86 -5.72
C LEU A 198 7.05 2.19 -6.70
N ALA A 199 6.79 3.09 -7.65
CA ALA A 199 7.63 3.33 -8.81
C ALA A 199 8.19 4.76 -8.83
N GLY A 200 9.34 4.90 -9.48
CA GLY A 200 9.89 6.19 -9.87
C GLY A 200 9.44 6.62 -11.26
N GLU A 201 9.47 7.92 -11.52
CA GLU A 201 9.19 8.48 -12.86
C GLU A 201 10.11 7.89 -13.94
N ALA A 202 11.37 7.60 -13.62
CA ALA A 202 12.32 7.01 -14.57
C ALA A 202 11.93 5.60 -15.01
N GLU A 203 11.47 4.75 -14.08
CA GLU A 203 11.03 3.38 -14.37
C GLU A 203 9.77 3.40 -15.24
N TYR A 204 8.83 4.28 -14.92
CA TYR A 204 7.63 4.49 -15.73
C TYR A 204 7.97 4.97 -17.15
N ASN A 205 8.85 5.96 -17.29
CA ASN A 205 9.27 6.45 -18.60
C ASN A 205 10.00 5.37 -19.42
N SER A 206 10.81 4.53 -18.77
CA SER A 206 11.44 3.38 -19.44
C SER A 206 10.40 2.34 -19.90
N PHE A 207 9.31 2.15 -19.17
CA PHE A 207 8.22 1.30 -19.63
C PHE A 207 7.55 1.88 -20.88
N LEU A 208 7.27 3.20 -20.89
CA LEU A 208 6.64 3.88 -22.03
C LEU A 208 7.48 3.70 -23.31
N SER A 209 8.79 3.92 -23.24
CA SER A 209 9.68 3.82 -24.41
C SER A 209 9.77 2.40 -24.98
N ASN A 210 9.59 1.37 -24.16
CA ASN A 210 9.77 -0.03 -24.55
C ASN A 210 8.49 -0.73 -24.98
N ASN A 211 7.31 -0.18 -24.66
CA ASN A 211 6.04 -0.91 -24.77
C ASN A 211 4.89 -0.13 -25.44
N ILE A 212 5.10 1.15 -25.75
CA ILE A 212 4.10 2.00 -26.41
C ILE A 212 4.60 2.43 -27.79
N GLU A 213 4.75 1.43 -28.67
CA GLU A 213 4.56 1.56 -30.12
C GLU A 213 3.23 0.89 -30.51
#